data_AF-X6L010-F1
#
_entry.id   AF-X6L010-F1
#
_cell.length_a   1.000
_cell.length_b   1.000
_cell.length_c   1.000
_cell.angle_alpha   90.00
_cell.angle_beta   90.00
_cell.angle_gamma   90.00
#
_symmetry.space_group_name_H-M   'P 1'
#
loop_
_entity.id
_entity.type
_entity.pdbx_description
1 polymer ?
#
loop_
_entity_poly.entity_id
_entity_poly.type
_entity_poly.pdbx_seq_one_letter_code
_entity_poly.pdbx_strand_id
1 'polypeptide(L)'
;MARTLTKQTHSDFMLRVRRLEPKFHVQGERAYAKDRTPSRRTLSTLLGFGWIYTVTAIANGRDHIAGSLREGSLPAEYHPWIFAGLTVLLAASAVMILLHIARWLFHGGNKKRNSGGILLGALGALMLFYTPASLWTQGFGMLDGHSRTVLSQAGAALEDTLPGIRIETVSFVASSGR
;
A
#
# COMPACT_ATOMS: atom_id res chain seq x y z
N MET A 1 66.34 -9.37 -10.24
CA MET A 1 65.17 -9.78 -9.43
C MET A 1 64.23 -10.58 -10.30
N ALA A 2 64.20 -11.91 -10.16
CA ALA A 2 63.32 -12.76 -10.93
C ALA A 2 61.89 -12.70 -10.35
N ARG A 3 60.91 -12.29 -11.15
CA ARG A 3 59.48 -12.40 -10.78
C ARG A 3 59.05 -13.84 -11.00
N THR A 4 58.85 -14.59 -9.92
CA THR A 4 58.20 -15.90 -9.97
C THR A 4 56.72 -15.72 -10.31
N LEU A 5 56.33 -16.12 -11.53
CA LEU A 5 54.93 -16.20 -11.95
C LEU A 5 54.31 -17.47 -11.35
N THR A 6 53.71 -17.35 -10.16
CA THR A 6 52.97 -18.43 -9.53
C THR A 6 51.67 -18.66 -10.30
N LYS A 7 51.43 -19.89 -10.79
CA LYS A 7 50.16 -20.24 -11.42
C LYS A 7 49.04 -20.13 -10.38
N GLN A 8 48.12 -19.20 -10.56
CA GLN A 8 46.89 -19.15 -9.76
C GLN A 8 45.93 -20.22 -10.24
N THR A 9 45.41 -21.02 -9.30
CA THR A 9 44.33 -21.96 -9.60
C THR A 9 42.98 -21.23 -9.59
N HIS A 10 41.97 -21.84 -10.22
CA HIS A 10 40.60 -21.32 -10.20
C HIS A 10 40.06 -21.15 -8.76
N SER A 11 40.41 -22.08 -7.84
CA SER A 11 40.03 -21.99 -6.43
C SER A 11 40.66 -20.78 -5.73
N ASP A 12 41.92 -20.46 -6.02
CA ASP A 12 42.60 -19.29 -5.44
C ASP A 12 41.96 -17.98 -5.92
N PHE A 13 41.55 -17.95 -7.19
CA PHE A 13 40.80 -16.83 -7.75
C PHE A 13 39.44 -16.67 -7.06
N MET A 14 38.65 -17.74 -6.94
CA MET A 14 37.33 -17.70 -6.28
C MET A 14 37.41 -17.30 -4.80
N LEU A 15 38.43 -17.77 -4.06
CA LEU A 15 38.67 -17.36 -2.68
C LEU A 15 39.02 -15.88 -2.54
N ARG A 16 39.72 -15.31 -3.53
CA ARG A 16 40.03 -13.88 -3.58
C ARG A 16 38.78 -13.07 -3.96
N VAL A 17 38.01 -13.52 -4.95
CA VAL A 17 36.72 -12.91 -5.33
C VAL A 17 35.77 -12.88 -4.14
N ARG A 18 35.65 -13.98 -3.38
CA ARG A 18 34.82 -14.02 -2.17
C ARG A 18 35.22 -12.99 -1.10
N ARG A 19 36.53 -12.73 -0.95
CA ARG A 19 37.07 -11.78 0.03
C ARG A 19 36.93 -10.32 -0.41
N LEU A 20 37.20 -10.03 -1.68
CA LEU A 20 37.16 -8.67 -2.23
C LEU A 20 35.73 -8.24 -2.57
N GLU A 21 34.93 -9.13 -3.14
CA GLU A 21 33.56 -8.87 -3.58
C GLU A 21 32.60 -10.01 -3.18
N PRO A 22 32.20 -10.09 -1.89
CA PRO A 22 31.30 -11.13 -1.42
C PRO A 22 29.94 -11.12 -2.13
N LYS A 23 29.47 -9.94 -2.58
CA LYS A 23 28.22 -9.81 -3.33
C LYS A 23 28.31 -10.44 -4.72
N PHE A 24 29.40 -10.21 -5.44
CA PHE A 24 29.64 -10.81 -6.76
C PHE A 24 29.86 -12.33 -6.65
N HIS A 25 30.53 -12.82 -5.60
CA HIS A 25 30.71 -14.25 -5.40
C HIS A 25 29.38 -15.02 -5.28
N VAL A 26 28.37 -14.44 -4.63
CA VAL A 26 27.07 -15.12 -4.42
C VAL A 26 26.13 -14.92 -5.60
N GLN A 27 26.11 -13.73 -6.20
CA GLN A 27 25.08 -13.34 -7.18
C GLN A 27 25.63 -13.12 -8.59
N GLY A 28 26.94 -13.24 -8.80
CA GLY A 28 27.60 -12.93 -10.07
C GLY A 28 27.35 -11.49 -10.51
N GLU A 29 27.26 -11.28 -11.83
CA GLU A 29 26.92 -9.98 -12.41
C GLU A 29 25.56 -9.42 -11.93
N ARG A 30 24.65 -10.28 -11.45
CA ARG A 30 23.35 -9.86 -10.92
C ARG A 30 23.48 -9.05 -9.63
N ALA A 31 24.61 -9.13 -8.93
CA ALA A 31 24.91 -8.31 -7.76
C ALA A 31 24.83 -6.80 -8.05
N TYR A 32 25.11 -6.42 -9.31
CA TYR A 32 25.13 -5.04 -9.78
C TYR A 32 23.99 -4.73 -10.76
N ALA A 33 23.10 -5.69 -11.01
CA ALA A 33 21.95 -5.48 -11.87
C ALA A 33 21.05 -4.39 -11.28
N LYS A 34 20.98 -3.25 -11.95
CA LYS A 34 20.10 -2.14 -11.58
C LYS A 34 18.64 -2.59 -11.69
N ASP A 35 17.85 -2.32 -10.67
CA ASP A 35 16.41 -2.58 -10.70
C ASP A 35 15.76 -1.77 -11.84
N ARG A 36 15.28 -2.48 -12.87
CA ARG A 36 14.56 -1.90 -14.02
C ARG A 36 13.06 -1.72 -13.76
N THR A 37 12.57 -2.09 -12.58
CA THR A 37 11.15 -1.98 -12.25
C THR A 37 10.74 -0.50 -12.24
N PRO A 38 9.70 -0.10 -12.99
CA PRO A 38 9.20 1.27 -12.91
C PRO A 38 8.59 1.53 -11.52
N SER A 39 8.87 2.72 -10.97
CA SER A 39 8.24 3.18 -9.73
C SER A 39 6.80 3.55 -10.02
N ARG A 40 5.85 2.84 -9.42
CA ARG A 40 4.40 3.08 -9.58
C ARG A 40 3.73 3.24 -8.21
N ARG A 41 4.37 3.98 -7.30
CA ARG A 41 3.96 4.09 -5.89
C ARG A 41 2.49 4.43 -5.72
N THR A 42 1.99 5.47 -6.39
CA THR A 42 0.59 5.91 -6.27
C THR A 42 -0.39 4.85 -6.76
N LEU A 43 -0.14 4.28 -7.94
CA LEU A 43 -0.98 3.21 -8.50
C LEU A 43 -0.96 1.97 -7.59
N SER A 44 0.22 1.59 -7.08
CA SER A 44 0.36 0.50 -6.12
C SER A 44 -0.43 0.74 -4.83
N THR A 45 -0.45 1.96 -4.31
CA THR A 45 -1.27 2.33 -3.16
C THR A 45 -2.76 2.20 -3.45
N LEU A 46 -3.23 2.76 -4.57
CA LEU A 46 -4.64 2.67 -4.96
C LEU A 46 -5.10 1.22 -5.17
N LEU A 47 -4.26 0.38 -5.79
CA LEU A 47 -4.53 -1.04 -5.96
C LEU A 47 -4.59 -1.78 -4.63
N GLY A 48 -3.63 -1.55 -3.73
CA GLY A 48 -3.62 -2.16 -2.40
C GLY A 48 -4.85 -1.76 -1.58
N PHE A 49 -5.23 -0.48 -1.64
CA PHE A 49 -6.43 0.04 -1.00
C PHE A 49 -7.69 -0.60 -1.57
N GLY A 50 -7.91 -0.50 -2.88
CA GLY A 50 -9.14 -1.00 -3.50
C GLY A 50 -9.33 -2.50 -3.30
N TRP A 51 -8.25 -3.27 -3.42
CA TRP A 51 -8.30 -4.72 -3.21
C TRP A 51 -8.67 -5.08 -1.77
N ILE A 52 -7.95 -4.53 -0.78
CA ILE A 52 -8.19 -4.86 0.62
C ILE A 52 -9.50 -4.29 1.13
N TYR A 53 -9.92 -3.12 0.64
CA TYR A 53 -11.25 -2.61 0.90
C TYR A 53 -12.32 -3.60 0.45
N THR A 54 -12.21 -4.10 -0.78
CA THR A 54 -13.18 -5.07 -1.34
C THR A 54 -13.21 -6.36 -0.54
N VAL A 55 -12.04 -6.93 -0.26
CA VAL A 55 -11.92 -8.19 0.50
C VAL A 55 -12.47 -8.03 1.92
N THR A 56 -12.19 -6.89 2.57
CA THR A 56 -12.69 -6.60 3.92
C THR A 56 -14.20 -6.35 3.92
N ALA A 57 -14.73 -5.69 2.88
CA ALA A 57 -16.18 -5.52 2.71
C ALA A 57 -16.88 -6.87 2.55
N ILE A 58 -16.33 -7.78 1.75
CA ILE A 58 -16.84 -9.15 1.58
C ILE A 58 -16.80 -9.92 2.91
N ALA A 59 -15.70 -9.82 3.66
CA ALA A 59 -15.55 -10.52 4.93
C ALA A 59 -16.57 -10.07 5.99
N ASN A 60 -16.81 -8.76 6.09
CA ASN A 60 -17.78 -8.20 7.04
C ASN A 60 -19.24 -8.30 6.55
N GLY A 61 -19.45 -8.42 5.24
CA GLY A 61 -20.77 -8.46 4.61
C GLY A 61 -21.40 -9.85 4.48
N ARG A 62 -20.91 -10.85 5.22
CA ARG A 62 -21.33 -12.26 5.04
C ARG A 62 -22.85 -12.45 5.12
N ASP A 63 -23.50 -11.81 6.09
CA ASP A 63 -24.95 -11.96 6.29
C ASP A 63 -25.74 -11.29 5.17
N HIS A 64 -25.26 -10.15 4.67
CA HIS A 64 -25.86 -9.48 3.52
C HIS A 64 -25.73 -10.32 2.25
N ILE A 65 -24.58 -10.95 2.03
CA ILE A 65 -24.36 -11.88 0.91
C ILE A 65 -25.29 -13.10 1.05
N ALA A 66 -25.44 -13.66 2.25
CA ALA A 66 -26.35 -14.77 2.49
C ALA A 66 -27.82 -14.39 2.23
N GLY A 67 -28.23 -13.19 2.64
CA GLY A 67 -29.55 -12.64 2.34
C GLY A 67 -29.79 -12.50 0.83
N SER A 68 -28.85 -11.86 0.12
CA SER A 68 -28.93 -11.69 -1.33
C SER A 68 -28.98 -13.02 -2.09
N LEU A 69 -28.24 -14.04 -1.65
CA LEU A 69 -28.28 -15.37 -2.27
C LEU A 69 -29.62 -16.08 -2.06
N ARG A 70 -30.32 -15.82 -0.96
CA ARG A 70 -31.66 -16.39 -0.69
C ARG A 70 -32.76 -15.68 -1.48
N GLU A 71 -32.61 -14.38 -1.70
CA GLU A 71 -33.55 -13.58 -2.52
C GLU A 71 -33.33 -13.79 -4.03
N GLY A 72 -32.13 -14.22 -4.42
CA GLY A 72 -31.79 -14.49 -5.81
C GLY A 72 -32.43 -15.75 -6.37
N SER A 73 -32.36 -15.90 -7.69
CA SER A 73 -32.84 -17.08 -8.42
C SER A 73 -31.89 -18.29 -8.35
N LEU A 74 -30.78 -18.18 -7.62
CA LEU A 74 -29.77 -19.23 -7.57
C LEU A 74 -30.17 -20.33 -6.58
N PRO A 75 -30.24 -21.61 -7.01
CA PRO A 75 -30.57 -22.71 -6.12
C PRO A 75 -29.64 -22.82 -4.90
N ALA A 76 -30.21 -23.19 -3.75
CA ALA A 76 -29.51 -23.26 -2.47
C ALA A 76 -28.31 -24.23 -2.47
N GLU A 77 -28.33 -25.25 -3.33
CA GLU A 77 -27.23 -26.20 -3.53
C GLU A 77 -25.92 -25.54 -3.98
N TYR A 78 -25.97 -24.37 -4.63
CA TYR A 78 -24.77 -23.65 -5.08
C TYR A 78 -24.23 -22.65 -4.06
N HIS A 79 -25.01 -22.30 -3.02
CA HIS A 79 -24.58 -21.31 -2.02
C HIS A 79 -23.30 -21.74 -1.29
N PRO A 80 -23.10 -23.02 -0.88
CA PRO A 80 -21.86 -23.46 -0.26
C PRO A 80 -20.63 -23.25 -1.14
N TRP A 81 -20.75 -23.47 -2.46
CA TRP A 81 -19.65 -23.27 -3.41
C TRP A 81 -19.24 -21.80 -3.51
N ILE A 82 -20.22 -20.88 -3.47
CA ILE A 82 -19.94 -19.45 -3.44
C ILE A 82 -19.18 -19.08 -2.17
N PHE A 83 -19.65 -19.51 -0.99
CA PHE A 83 -18.95 -19.22 0.26
C PHE A 83 -17.57 -19.87 0.34
N ALA A 84 -17.39 -21.06 -0.22
CA ALA A 84 -16.06 -21.68 -0.35
C ALA A 84 -15.14 -20.83 -1.25
N GLY A 85 -15.63 -20.35 -2.39
CA GLY A 85 -14.89 -19.45 -3.28
C GLY A 85 -14.49 -18.14 -2.60
N LEU A 86 -15.41 -17.51 -1.85
CA LEU A 86 -15.11 -16.31 -1.06
C LEU A 86 -14.08 -16.57 0.04
N THR A 87 -14.12 -17.76 0.65
CA THR A 87 -13.11 -18.17 1.65
C THR A 87 -11.73 -18.33 1.01
N VAL A 88 -11.65 -18.95 -0.17
CA VAL A 88 -10.39 -19.06 -0.92
C VAL A 88 -9.86 -17.69 -1.33
N LEU A 89 -10.73 -16.78 -1.76
CA LEU A 89 -10.35 -15.39 -2.08
C LEU A 89 -9.72 -14.68 -0.87
N LEU A 90 -10.32 -14.84 0.31
CA LEU A 90 -9.79 -14.28 1.57
C LEU A 90 -8.42 -14.86 1.91
N ALA A 91 -8.29 -16.19 1.86
CA ALA A 91 -7.03 -16.87 2.13
C ALA A 91 -5.92 -16.46 1.15
N ALA A 92 -6.23 -16.42 -0.15
CA ALA A 92 -5.30 -15.99 -1.19
C ALA A 92 -4.86 -14.52 -0.99
N SER A 93 -5.79 -13.65 -0.60
CA SER A 93 -5.49 -12.25 -0.29
C SER A 93 -4.55 -12.10 0.91
N ALA A 94 -4.74 -12.91 1.96
CA ALA A 94 -3.83 -12.95 3.11
C ALA A 94 -2.42 -13.39 2.70
N VAL A 95 -2.31 -14.45 1.88
CA VAL A 95 -1.03 -14.91 1.33
C VAL A 95 -0.37 -13.82 0.48
N MET A 96 -1.12 -13.12 -0.36
CA MET A 96 -0.59 -12.01 -1.16
C MET A 96 -0.01 -10.89 -0.28
N ILE A 97 -0.70 -10.50 0.80
CA ILE A 97 -0.18 -9.50 1.74
C ILE A 97 1.13 -9.96 2.38
N LEU A 98 1.20 -11.21 2.85
CA LEU A 98 2.43 -11.79 3.40
C LEU A 98 3.59 -11.74 2.38
N LEU A 99 3.32 -12.05 1.10
CA LEU A 99 4.30 -11.95 0.04
C LEU A 99 4.77 -10.50 -0.18
N HIS A 100 3.87 -9.52 -0.08
CA HIS A 100 4.24 -8.10 -0.18
C HIS A 100 5.03 -7.61 1.04
N ILE A 101 4.74 -8.11 2.24
CA ILE A 101 5.54 -7.85 3.44
C ILE A 101 6.95 -8.42 3.26
N ALA A 102 7.07 -9.70 2.89
CA ALA A 102 8.36 -10.33 2.63
C ALA A 102 9.15 -9.58 1.54
N ARG A 103 8.47 -9.19 0.45
CA ARG A 103 9.10 -8.41 -0.62
C ARG A 103 9.56 -7.03 -0.14
N TRP A 104 8.78 -6.36 0.71
CA TRP A 104 9.15 -5.06 1.26
C TRP A 104 10.33 -5.13 2.24
N LEU A 105 10.45 -6.22 3.01
CA LEU A 105 11.55 -6.45 3.96
C LEU A 105 12.84 -6.88 3.27
N PHE A 106 12.76 -7.82 2.32
CA PHE A 106 13.94 -8.50 1.76
C PHE A 106 14.43 -7.95 0.41
N HIS A 107 13.67 -7.09 -0.27
CA HIS A 107 14.10 -6.51 -1.55
C HIS A 107 14.45 -5.02 -1.43
N GLY A 108 15.34 -4.55 -2.30
CA GLY A 108 15.66 -3.13 -2.47
C GLY A 108 14.98 -2.50 -3.70
N GLY A 109 15.21 -1.20 -3.91
CA GLY A 109 14.83 -0.50 -5.14
C GLY A 109 13.33 -0.22 -5.29
N ASN A 110 12.88 -0.16 -6.54
CA ASN A 110 11.50 0.19 -6.90
C ASN A 110 10.52 -0.95 -6.56
N LYS A 111 10.98 -2.21 -6.51
CA LYS A 111 10.18 -3.35 -6.01
C LYS A 111 9.73 -3.17 -4.57
N LYS A 112 10.61 -2.68 -3.69
CA LYS A 112 10.29 -2.33 -2.30
C LYS A 112 9.29 -1.18 -2.24
N ARG A 113 9.50 -0.13 -3.04
CA ARG A 113 8.61 1.05 -3.07
C ARG A 113 7.19 0.70 -3.53
N ASN A 114 7.05 -0.14 -4.55
CA ASN A 114 5.76 -0.59 -5.05
C ASN A 114 5.04 -1.48 -4.01
N SER A 115 5.75 -2.42 -3.39
CA SER A 115 5.18 -3.26 -2.33
C SER A 115 4.78 -2.43 -1.10
N GLY A 116 5.59 -1.45 -0.71
CA GLY A 116 5.26 -0.50 0.36
C GLY A 116 4.03 0.35 0.03
N GLY A 117 3.83 0.73 -1.24
CA GLY A 117 2.61 1.36 -1.70
C GLY A 117 1.38 0.49 -1.46
N ILE A 118 1.42 -0.79 -1.89
CA ILE A 118 0.33 -1.75 -1.67
C ILE A 118 0.01 -1.90 -0.18
N LEU A 119 1.04 -2.08 0.66
CA LEU A 119 0.86 -2.22 2.10
C LEU A 119 0.28 -0.96 2.75
N LEU A 120 0.69 0.23 2.30
CA LEU A 120 0.13 1.49 2.77
C LEU A 120 -1.35 1.63 2.39
N GLY A 121 -1.70 1.27 1.15
CA GLY A 121 -3.09 1.25 0.69
C GLY A 121 -3.93 0.26 1.49
N ALA A 122 -3.41 -0.95 1.70
CA ALA A 122 -4.04 -1.98 2.53
C ALA A 122 -4.31 -1.49 3.96
N LEU A 123 -3.31 -0.85 4.59
CA LEU A 123 -3.45 -0.28 5.93
C LEU A 123 -4.53 0.81 5.96
N GLY A 124 -4.55 1.70 4.97
CA GLY A 124 -5.59 2.73 4.84
C GLY A 124 -6.99 2.15 4.70
N ALA A 125 -7.15 1.06 3.92
CA ALA A 125 -8.43 0.36 3.79
C ALA A 125 -8.86 -0.27 5.13
N LEU A 126 -7.95 -0.95 5.84
CA LEU A 126 -8.25 -1.53 7.15
C LEU A 126 -8.64 -0.45 8.17
N MET A 127 -7.94 0.70 8.17
CA MET A 127 -8.30 1.82 9.02
C MET A 127 -9.75 2.27 8.79
N LEU A 128 -10.27 2.29 7.56
CA LEU A 128 -11.66 2.67 7.32
C LEU A 128 -12.67 1.73 8.01
N PHE A 129 -12.41 0.43 8.03
CA PHE A 129 -13.33 -0.55 8.63
C PHE A 129 -13.23 -0.62 10.16
N TYR A 130 -12.02 -0.44 10.71
CA TYR A 130 -11.75 -0.71 12.12
C TYR A 130 -11.52 0.55 12.97
N THR A 131 -11.55 1.74 12.38
CA THR A 131 -11.47 3.00 13.14
C THR A 131 -12.84 3.37 13.72
N PRO A 132 -12.96 3.52 15.06
CA PRO A 132 -14.19 3.98 15.69
C PRO A 132 -14.68 5.31 15.14
N ALA A 133 -16.01 5.47 15.03
CA ALA A 133 -16.65 6.71 14.58
C ALA A 133 -16.22 7.94 15.41
N SER A 134 -15.96 7.75 16.71
CA SER A 134 -15.47 8.80 17.60
C SER A 134 -14.14 9.40 17.16
N LEU A 135 -13.22 8.58 16.63
CA LEU A 135 -11.93 9.05 16.15
C LEU A 135 -12.07 9.84 14.83
N TRP A 136 -13.03 9.46 13.98
CA TRP A 136 -13.37 10.27 12.80
C TRP A 136 -13.91 11.63 13.21
N THR A 137 -14.89 11.68 14.11
CA THR A 137 -15.47 12.95 14.57
C THR A 137 -14.45 13.85 15.26
N GLN A 138 -13.56 13.28 16.06
CA GLN A 138 -12.51 14.04 16.76
C GLN A 138 -11.44 14.54 15.78
N GLY A 139 -11.01 13.71 14.83
CA GLY A 139 -10.06 14.09 13.79
C GLY A 139 -10.61 15.18 12.87
N PHE A 140 -11.86 15.04 12.40
CA PHE A 140 -12.52 16.08 11.61
C PHE A 140 -12.78 17.36 12.42
N GLY A 141 -13.11 17.26 13.71
CA GLY A 141 -13.25 18.42 14.58
C GLY A 141 -11.95 19.19 14.79
N MET A 142 -10.82 18.48 14.91
CA MET A 142 -9.49 19.10 14.97
C MET A 142 -9.09 19.76 13.64
N LEU A 143 -9.40 19.11 12.51
CA LEU A 143 -9.21 19.69 11.18
C LEU A 143 -10.06 20.95 10.98
N ASP A 144 -11.34 20.98 11.35
CA ASP A 144 -12.20 22.17 11.24
C ASP A 144 -11.66 23.32 12.11
N GLY A 145 -11.26 23.02 13.34
CA GLY A 145 -10.67 24.02 14.25
C GLY A 145 -9.40 24.68 13.69
N HIS A 146 -8.50 23.92 13.05
CA HIS A 146 -7.27 24.45 12.46
C HIS A 146 -7.48 25.03 11.05
N SER A 147 -8.46 24.53 10.31
CA SER A 147 -8.82 25.04 8.98
C SER A 147 -9.37 26.45 9.08
N ARG A 148 -10.17 26.75 10.11
CA ARG A 148 -10.65 28.12 10.36
C ARG A 148 -9.51 29.07 10.68
N THR A 149 -8.52 28.65 11.46
CA THR A 149 -7.35 29.48 11.78
C THR A 149 -6.44 29.70 10.57
N VAL A 150 -6.22 28.67 9.75
CA VAL A 150 -5.45 28.77 8.50
C VAL A 150 -6.18 29.58 7.45
N LEU A 151 -7.51 29.43 7.31
CA LEU A 151 -8.33 30.25 6.42
C LEU A 151 -8.43 31.69 6.89
N SER A 152 -8.50 31.96 8.20
CA SER A 152 -8.46 33.33 8.72
C SER A 152 -7.09 33.98 8.52
N GLN A 153 -6.00 33.20 8.65
CA GLN A 153 -4.64 33.69 8.40
C GLN A 153 -4.37 33.88 6.90
N ALA A 154 -4.87 32.98 6.05
CA ALA A 154 -4.80 33.11 4.60
C ALA A 154 -5.69 34.26 4.08
N GLY A 155 -6.88 34.45 4.66
CA GLY A 155 -7.76 35.58 4.38
C GLY A 155 -7.10 36.91 4.76
N ALA A 156 -6.51 37.00 5.96
CA ALA A 156 -5.77 38.18 6.38
C ALA A 156 -4.54 38.47 5.49
N ALA A 157 -3.83 37.44 5.02
CA ALA A 157 -2.70 37.59 4.11
C ALA A 157 -3.12 37.96 2.67
N LEU A 158 -4.28 37.47 2.20
CA LEU A 158 -4.83 37.79 0.88
C LEU A 158 -5.44 39.19 0.82
N GLU A 159 -6.09 39.66 1.89
CA GLU A 159 -6.65 41.01 1.95
C GLU A 159 -5.56 42.09 1.87
N ASP A 160 -4.37 41.79 2.37
CA ASP A 160 -3.17 42.64 2.28
C ASP A 160 -2.53 42.65 0.87
N THR A 161 -2.79 41.62 0.05
CA THR A 161 -2.22 41.50 -1.32
C THR A 161 -3.19 41.82 -2.45
N LEU A 162 -4.51 41.65 -2.26
CA LEU A 162 -5.54 41.91 -3.27
C LEU A 162 -6.81 42.50 -2.60
N PRO A 163 -6.91 43.83 -2.45
CA PRO A 163 -8.08 44.44 -1.83
C PRO A 163 -9.31 44.28 -2.73
N GLY A 164 -10.28 43.45 -2.30
CA GLY A 164 -11.60 43.34 -2.93
C GLY A 164 -12.15 41.93 -3.19
N ILE A 165 -11.38 40.86 -2.96
CA ILE A 165 -11.87 39.48 -3.13
C ILE A 165 -12.26 38.89 -1.77
N ARG A 166 -13.56 38.98 -1.43
CA ARG A 166 -14.12 38.40 -0.19
C ARG A 166 -14.45 36.92 -0.37
N ILE A 167 -13.62 36.03 0.20
CA ILE A 167 -13.82 34.57 0.25
C ILE A 167 -14.69 34.20 1.47
N GLU A 168 -15.78 34.92 1.70
CA GLU A 168 -16.68 34.66 2.84
C GLU A 168 -17.69 33.52 2.57
N THR A 169 -17.68 32.92 1.37
CA THR A 169 -18.76 32.02 0.90
C THR A 169 -18.33 30.61 0.48
N VAL A 170 -17.08 30.20 0.71
CA VAL A 170 -16.67 28.82 0.42
C VAL A 170 -16.91 27.96 1.67
N SER A 171 -18.14 27.44 1.82
CA SER A 171 -18.45 26.40 2.80
C SER A 171 -18.29 25.02 2.15
N PHE A 172 -17.43 24.17 2.70
CA PHE A 172 -17.36 22.76 2.34
C PHE A 172 -18.41 22.00 3.16
N VAL A 173 -19.57 21.77 2.57
CA VAL A 173 -20.60 20.90 3.16
C VAL A 173 -20.18 19.45 2.93
N ALA A 174 -19.67 18.79 3.96
CA ALA A 174 -19.52 17.34 3.97
C ALA A 174 -20.92 16.71 4.07
N SER A 175 -21.41 16.13 2.98
CA SER A 175 -22.64 15.34 2.96
C SER A 175 -22.43 14.07 3.78
N SER A 176 -23.07 14.00 4.96
CA SER A 176 -23.27 12.72 5.65
C SER A 176 -24.44 12.00 4.97
N GLY A 177 -24.11 11.16 3.99
CA GLY A 177 -25.08 10.26 3.38
C GLY A 177 -25.60 9.30 4.44
N ARG A 178 -26.90 9.42 4.76
CA ARG A 178 -27.66 8.49 5.59
C ARG A 178 -27.87 7.15 4.89
#